data_AF-A0A519I0I3-F1
#
_entry.id   AF-A0A519I0I3-F1
#
_cell.length_a   1.000
_cell.length_b   1.000
_cell.length_c   1.000
_cell.angle_alpha   90.00
_cell.angle_beta   90.00
_cell.angle_gamma   90.00
#
_symmetry.space_group_name_H-M   'P 1'
#
loop_
_entity.id
_entity.type
_entity.pdbx_description
1 polymer ?
#
loop_
_entity_poly.entity_id
_entity_poly.type
_entity_poly.pdbx_seq_one_letter_code
_entity_poly.pdbx_strand_id
1 'polypeptide(L)'
;SSRIASNARPAQWWDGRPFDAILLDAPCTASGIVRRHPDVRWLRRESDVPQLAIVQANLLAVLWPLLAPGGRLLYCTCSVFRAEGDGQMQTFLAHNTDAVILPSPGHLKPQSRANPHAVPDNLPGDHDGFFYALLEKRPA
;
A
#
# COMPACT_ATOMS: atom_id res chain seq x y z
N SER A 1 -16.88 2.29 -10.58
CA SER A 1 -15.81 2.82 -11.46
C SER A 1 -14.49 2.83 -10.72
N SER A 2 -13.61 1.88 -11.02
CA SER A 2 -12.26 1.82 -10.47
C SER A 2 -11.37 2.79 -11.27
N ARG A 3 -10.73 3.78 -10.63
CA ARG A 3 -9.79 4.70 -11.28
C ARG A 3 -8.42 4.58 -10.61
N ILE A 4 -7.36 4.43 -11.40
CA ILE A 4 -5.96 4.38 -10.95
C ILE A 4 -5.41 5.81 -11.08
N ALA A 5 -5.04 6.44 -9.96
CA ALA A 5 -4.50 7.79 -9.95
C ALA A 5 -2.97 7.74 -9.76
N SER A 6 -2.22 8.15 -10.78
CA SER A 6 -0.75 8.18 -10.74
C SER A 6 -0.18 9.52 -10.23
N ASN A 7 -1.01 10.54 -10.01
CA ASN A 7 -0.62 11.82 -9.42
C ASN A 7 -1.66 12.30 -8.38
N ALA A 8 -1.18 12.79 -7.24
CA ALA A 8 -2.01 13.15 -6.09
C ALA A 8 -2.77 14.48 -6.28
N ARG A 9 -3.51 14.66 -7.38
CA ARG A 9 -4.29 15.88 -7.66
C ARG A 9 -5.73 15.56 -8.07
N PRO A 10 -6.60 15.15 -7.13
CA PRO A 10 -7.99 14.79 -7.41
C PRO A 10 -8.76 15.88 -8.15
N ALA A 11 -8.49 17.16 -7.86
CA ALA A 11 -9.14 18.29 -8.53
C ALA A 11 -9.05 18.28 -10.07
N GLN A 12 -8.11 17.54 -10.66
CA GLN A 12 -7.94 17.46 -12.12
C GLN A 12 -8.76 16.35 -12.78
N TRP A 13 -9.23 15.35 -12.03
CA TRP A 13 -9.83 14.13 -12.59
C TRP A 13 -11.02 13.57 -11.81
N TRP A 14 -11.25 14.05 -10.60
CA TRP A 14 -12.34 13.63 -9.72
C TRP A 14 -13.59 14.48 -9.97
N ASP A 15 -14.74 13.82 -10.06
CA ASP A 15 -16.05 14.42 -10.33
C ASP A 15 -16.82 14.80 -9.06
N GLY A 16 -16.17 14.76 -7.90
CA GLY A 16 -16.77 15.06 -6.61
C GLY A 16 -17.61 13.93 -6.00
N ARG A 17 -17.77 12.79 -6.70
CA ARG A 17 -18.51 11.64 -6.17
C ARG A 17 -17.58 10.76 -5.32
N PRO A 18 -17.94 10.46 -4.05
CA PRO A 18 -17.13 9.56 -3.24
C PRO A 18 -17.00 8.17 -3.86
N PHE A 19 -15.88 7.50 -3.60
CA PHE A 19 -15.63 6.14 -4.04
C PHE A 19 -16.07 5.13 -2.98
N ASP A 20 -16.66 4.02 -3.40
CA ASP A 20 -16.92 2.87 -2.52
C ASP A 20 -15.63 2.09 -2.21
N ALA A 21 -14.68 2.09 -3.15
CA ALA A 21 -13.40 1.42 -3.01
C ALA A 21 -12.27 2.17 -3.71
N ILE A 22 -11.09 2.21 -3.09
CA ILE A 22 -9.85 2.77 -3.63
C ILE A 22 -8.73 1.72 -3.50
N LEU A 23 -7.97 1.51 -4.57
CA LEU A 23 -6.71 0.77 -4.54
C LEU A 23 -5.57 1.78 -4.67
N LEU A 24 -4.70 1.83 -3.67
CA LEU A 24 -3.47 2.61 -3.67
C LEU A 24 -2.28 1.65 -3.75
N ASP A 25 -1.78 1.45 -4.97
CA ASP A 25 -0.47 0.86 -5.22
C ASP A 25 0.59 1.97 -5.13
N ALA A 26 1.22 2.06 -3.95
CA ALA A 26 2.00 3.23 -3.61
C ALA A 26 3.45 3.10 -4.11
N PRO A 27 4.06 4.17 -4.63
CA PRO A 27 5.45 4.13 -5.08
C PRO A 27 6.37 3.75 -3.90
N CYS A 28 7.06 2.61 -4.05
CA CYS A 28 7.92 1.98 -3.06
C CYS A 28 9.39 1.96 -3.50
N THR A 29 10.27 1.60 -2.57
CA THR A 29 11.67 1.26 -2.87
C THR A 29 11.84 0.01 -3.73
N ALA A 30 10.78 -0.78 -3.91
CA ALA A 30 10.83 -2.05 -4.63
C ALA A 30 11.84 -3.05 -4.05
N SER A 31 12.20 -2.89 -2.77
CA SER A 31 13.14 -3.75 -2.05
C SER A 31 12.72 -5.22 -2.02
N GLY A 32 11.42 -5.49 -2.18
CA GLY A 32 10.86 -6.83 -2.28
C GLY A 32 11.21 -7.57 -3.56
N ILE A 33 11.42 -6.89 -4.70
CA ILE A 33 11.56 -7.50 -6.04
C ILE A 33 13.02 -7.49 -6.58
N VAL A 34 13.98 -7.06 -5.76
CA VAL A 34 15.39 -6.80 -6.14
C VAL A 34 16.13 -8.02 -6.71
N ARG A 35 15.67 -9.26 -6.44
CA ARG A 35 16.30 -10.47 -6.99
C ARG A 35 15.89 -10.79 -8.43
N ARG A 36 14.71 -10.35 -8.89
CA ARG A 36 14.22 -10.58 -10.26
C ARG A 36 14.73 -9.53 -11.25
N HIS A 37 15.15 -8.36 -10.76
CA HIS A 37 15.66 -7.25 -11.58
C HIS A 37 16.92 -6.62 -10.93
N PRO A 38 18.13 -7.17 -11.17
CA PRO A 38 19.37 -6.71 -10.54
C PRO A 38 19.79 -5.27 -10.94
N ASP A 39 19.22 -4.74 -12.01
CA ASP A 39 19.31 -3.35 -12.47
C ASP A 39 18.54 -2.36 -11.57
N VAL A 40 17.51 -2.81 -10.84
CA VAL A 40 16.74 -1.98 -9.88
C VAL A 40 17.59 -1.59 -8.66
N ARG A 41 18.67 -2.32 -8.36
CA ARG A 41 19.64 -1.95 -7.30
C ARG A 41 20.25 -0.57 -7.49
N TRP A 42 20.33 -0.08 -8.73
CA TRP A 42 20.91 1.23 -9.02
C TRP A 42 19.92 2.39 -8.92
N LEU A 43 18.61 2.11 -8.96
CA LEU A 43 17.57 3.13 -9.11
C LEU A 43 16.96 3.59 -7.79
N ARG A 44 16.93 2.78 -6.72
CA ARG A 44 16.35 3.19 -5.42
C ARG A 44 17.09 2.60 -4.23
N ARG A 45 17.76 3.46 -3.47
CA ARG A 45 18.59 3.10 -2.31
C ARG A 45 17.75 3.15 -1.03
N GLU A 46 18.23 2.53 0.06
CA GLU A 46 17.63 2.68 1.40
C GLU A 46 17.50 4.15 1.82
N SER A 47 18.38 5.02 1.31
CA SER A 47 18.31 6.48 1.50
C SER A 47 17.03 7.12 0.95
N ASP A 48 16.33 6.45 0.03
CA ASP A 48 15.12 6.98 -0.61
C ASP A 48 13.86 6.60 0.17
N VAL A 49 13.96 5.63 1.11
CA VAL A 49 12.85 5.19 1.97
C VAL A 49 12.14 6.36 2.65
N PRO A 50 12.84 7.33 3.28
CA PRO A 50 12.15 8.43 3.96
C PRO A 50 11.37 9.33 2.99
N GLN A 51 11.94 9.63 1.82
CA GLN A 51 11.27 10.47 0.83
C GLN A 51 10.04 9.76 0.23
N LEU A 52 10.16 8.46 -0.05
CA LEU A 52 9.05 7.65 -0.56
C LEU A 52 7.94 7.49 0.49
N ALA A 53 8.28 7.31 1.76
CA ALA A 53 7.30 7.27 2.84
C ALA A 53 6.50 8.59 2.94
N ILE A 54 7.13 9.75 2.75
CA ILE A 54 6.43 11.05 2.67
C ILE A 54 5.46 11.09 1.48
N VAL A 55 5.89 10.61 0.31
CA VAL A 55 5.01 10.56 -0.87
C VAL A 55 3.81 9.63 -0.61
N GLN A 56 4.04 8.47 -0.02
CA GLN A 56 3.00 7.52 0.37
C GLN A 56 2.01 8.17 1.36
N ALA A 57 2.50 8.91 2.36
CA ALA A 57 1.68 9.63 3.33
C ALA A 57 0.77 10.66 2.65
N ASN A 58 1.34 11.44 1.72
CA ASN A 58 0.59 12.44 0.97
C ASN A 58 -0.50 11.80 0.09
N LEU A 59 -0.21 10.67 -0.55
CA LEU A 59 -1.20 9.93 -1.34
C LEU A 59 -2.36 9.45 -0.48
N LEU A 60 -2.08 8.86 0.68
CA LEU A 60 -3.10 8.44 1.64
C LEU A 60 -3.96 9.62 2.11
N ALA A 61 -3.34 10.74 2.48
CA ALA A 61 -4.04 11.94 2.93
C ALA A 61 -4.95 12.56 1.85
N VAL A 62 -4.54 12.45 0.58
CA VAL A 62 -5.30 12.97 -0.56
C VAL A 62 -6.45 12.04 -0.95
N LEU A 63 -6.27 10.73 -0.85
CA LEU A 63 -7.26 9.73 -1.29
C LEU A 63 -8.30 9.40 -0.22
N TRP A 64 -7.94 9.42 1.07
CA TRP A 64 -8.85 9.07 2.17
C TRP A 64 -10.15 9.92 2.21
N PRO A 65 -10.11 11.24 1.97
CA PRO A 65 -11.32 12.06 1.94
C PRO A 65 -12.26 11.72 0.78
N LEU A 66 -11.73 11.12 -0.30
CA LEU A 66 -12.51 10.74 -1.47
C LEU A 66 -13.31 9.46 -1.26
N LEU A 67 -13.05 8.73 -0.17
CA LEU A 67 -13.74 7.50 0.16
C LEU A 67 -15.08 7.79 0.85
N ALA A 68 -16.14 7.13 0.40
CA ALA A 68 -17.44 7.17 1.03
C ALA A 68 -17.37 6.63 2.48
N PRO A 69 -18.22 7.10 3.41
CA PRO A 69 -18.43 6.39 4.67
C PRO A 69 -18.81 4.92 4.42
N GLY A 70 -18.17 3.97 5.10
CA GLY A 70 -18.29 2.54 4.83
C GLY A 70 -17.48 2.03 3.62
N GLY A 71 -16.82 2.92 2.88
CA GLY A 71 -15.95 2.56 1.77
C GLY A 71 -14.62 1.97 2.23
N ARG A 72 -13.89 1.35 1.29
CA ARG A 72 -12.63 0.63 1.58
C ARG A 72 -11.44 1.13 0.78
N LEU A 73 -10.28 1.23 1.43
CA LEU A 73 -9.01 1.55 0.77
C LEU A 73 -8.03 0.38 0.98
N LEU A 74 -7.53 -0.18 -0.11
CA LEU A 74 -6.43 -1.14 -0.08
C LEU A 74 -5.12 -0.40 -0.36
N TYR A 75 -4.23 -0.35 0.63
CA TYR A 75 -2.87 0.15 0.49
C TYR A 75 -1.93 -1.02 0.21
N CYS A 76 -1.12 -0.94 -0.84
CA CYS A 76 -0.09 -1.92 -1.11
C CYS A 76 1.25 -1.30 -1.48
N THR A 77 2.33 -1.95 -1.03
CA THR A 77 3.70 -1.66 -1.44
C THR A 77 4.48 -2.95 -1.70
N CYS A 78 5.43 -2.84 -2.62
CA CYS A 78 6.41 -3.83 -3.01
C CYS A 78 7.71 -3.77 -2.18
N SER A 79 7.59 -3.44 -0.89
CA SER A 79 8.73 -3.19 0.00
C SER A 79 8.73 -4.12 1.21
N VAL A 80 9.94 -4.47 1.67
CA VAL A 80 10.16 -5.16 2.95
C VAL A 80 10.43 -4.20 4.10
N PHE A 81 10.59 -2.91 3.83
CA PHE A 81 10.91 -1.91 4.86
C PHE A 81 9.64 -1.50 5.63
N ARG A 82 9.71 -1.58 6.96
CA ARG A 82 8.59 -1.20 7.83
C ARG A 82 8.12 0.23 7.62
N ALA A 83 9.03 1.15 7.31
CA ALA A 83 8.72 2.55 7.05
C ALA A 83 7.77 2.75 5.85
N GLU A 84 7.71 1.81 4.90
CA GLU A 84 6.83 1.87 3.72
C GLU A 84 5.60 0.95 3.84
N GLY A 85 5.45 0.28 4.99
CA GLY A 85 4.33 -0.61 5.28
C GLY A 85 3.71 -0.29 6.63
N ASP A 86 4.02 -1.13 7.63
CA ASP A 86 3.48 -1.06 8.99
C ASP A 86 3.65 0.31 9.66
N GLY A 87 4.83 0.93 9.55
CA GLY A 87 5.08 2.26 10.12
C GLY A 87 4.23 3.36 9.47
N GLN A 88 3.95 3.22 8.17
CA GLN A 88 3.04 4.13 7.48
C GLN A 88 1.59 3.93 7.89
N MET A 89 1.16 2.68 8.07
CA MET A 89 -0.20 2.40 8.54
C MET A 89 -0.42 2.85 9.98
N GLN A 90 0.56 2.66 10.87
CA GLN A 90 0.48 3.16 12.24
C GLN A 90 0.34 4.67 12.28
N THR A 91 1.17 5.38 11.50
CA THR A 91 1.09 6.84 11.38
C THR A 91 -0.27 7.27 10.81
N PHE A 92 -0.74 6.62 9.75
CA PHE A 92 -2.03 6.93 9.14
C PHE A 92 -3.20 6.75 10.12
N LEU A 93 -3.27 5.60 10.80
CA LEU A 93 -4.33 5.27 11.76
C LEU A 93 -4.33 6.19 12.98
N ALA A 94 -3.16 6.66 13.42
CA ALA A 94 -3.05 7.63 14.50
C ALA A 94 -3.68 9.00 14.15
N HIS A 95 -3.67 9.39 12.87
CA HIS A 95 -4.19 10.69 12.41
C HIS A 95 -5.60 10.60 11.82
N ASN A 96 -6.12 9.40 11.53
CA ASN A 96 -7.44 9.19 10.92
C ASN A 96 -8.25 8.24 11.81
N THR A 97 -8.91 8.79 12.83
CA THR A 97 -9.65 7.99 13.83
C THR A 97 -10.94 7.37 13.29
N ASP A 98 -11.39 7.81 12.12
CA ASP A 98 -12.46 7.21 11.33
C ASP A 98 -11.98 6.02 10.46
N ALA A 99 -10.68 5.72 10.44
CA ALA A 99 -10.14 4.56 9.77
C ALA A 99 -10.10 3.34 10.70
N VAL A 100 -10.51 2.19 10.17
CA VAL A 100 -10.43 0.89 10.83
C VAL A 100 -9.61 -0.05 9.95
N ILE A 101 -8.59 -0.68 10.53
CA ILE A 101 -7.85 -1.72 9.83
C ILE A 101 -8.67 -3.02 9.85
N LEU A 102 -8.91 -3.58 8.67
CA LEU A 102 -9.57 -4.86 8.50
C LEU A 102 -8.53 -5.99 8.38
N PRO A 103 -8.95 -7.25 8.61
CA PRO A 103 -8.10 -8.40 8.35
C PRO A 103 -7.53 -8.34 6.92
N SER A 104 -6.21 -8.28 6.83
CA SER A 104 -5.46 -8.22 5.58
C SER A 104 -4.14 -8.98 5.75
N PRO A 105 -3.50 -9.41 4.64
CA PRO A 105 -2.25 -10.20 4.72
C PRO A 105 -1.10 -9.50 5.46
N GLY A 106 -1.12 -8.17 5.60
CA GLY A 106 -0.06 -7.41 6.27
C GLY A 106 1.26 -7.45 5.50
N HIS A 107 2.38 -7.45 6.21
CA HIS A 107 3.69 -7.75 5.61
C HIS A 107 3.73 -9.24 5.24
N LEU A 108 3.61 -9.55 3.95
CA LEU A 108 3.95 -10.85 3.42
C LEU A 108 5.49 -10.94 3.38
N LYS A 109 6.06 -11.42 4.48
CA LYS A 109 7.46 -11.82 4.53
C LYS A 109 7.62 -13.17 3.84
N PRO A 110 8.76 -13.43 3.17
CA PRO A 110 9.14 -14.76 2.71
C PRO A 110 8.96 -15.80 3.81
N GLN A 111 7.89 -16.60 3.77
CA GLN A 111 7.74 -17.74 4.67
C GLN A 111 8.38 -18.96 4.00
N SER A 112 9.44 -19.47 4.61
CA SER A 112 10.18 -20.65 4.16
C SER A 112 9.38 -21.95 4.28
N ARG A 113 8.14 -21.98 4.80
CA ARG A 113 7.39 -23.22 5.03
C ARG A 113 5.91 -23.11 4.71
N ALA A 114 5.47 -24.07 3.91
CA ALA A 114 4.13 -24.39 3.43
C ALA A 114 2.96 -23.84 4.28
N ASN A 115 2.25 -22.85 3.74
CA ASN A 115 0.90 -22.50 4.16
C ASN A 115 -0.08 -23.01 3.09
N PRO A 116 -1.04 -23.91 3.41
CA PRO A 116 -1.99 -24.46 2.44
C PRO A 116 -3.01 -23.43 1.88
N HIS A 117 -2.99 -22.19 2.37
CA HIS A 117 -3.74 -21.06 1.81
C HIS A 117 -2.92 -20.15 0.89
N ALA A 118 -1.73 -20.58 0.47
CA ALA A 118 -0.89 -19.82 -0.45
C ALA A 118 -1.59 -19.63 -1.80
N VAL A 119 -1.58 -18.38 -2.27
CA VAL A 119 -2.03 -18.01 -3.62
C VAL A 119 -1.12 -18.72 -4.64
N PRO A 120 -1.66 -19.43 -5.64
CA PRO A 120 -0.91 -20.39 -6.46
C PRO A 120 0.24 -19.81 -7.31
N ASP A 121 0.33 -18.49 -7.48
CA ASP A 121 1.43 -17.85 -8.22
C ASP A 121 2.72 -17.66 -7.39
N ASN A 122 2.74 -18.07 -6.12
CA ASN A 122 3.90 -17.96 -5.24
C ASN A 122 4.63 -19.30 -5.09
N LEU A 123 5.38 -19.71 -6.13
CA LEU A 123 6.22 -20.91 -6.09
C LEU A 123 7.25 -20.85 -4.94
N PRO A 124 7.60 -22.00 -4.31
CA PRO A 124 8.52 -22.03 -3.18
C PRO A 124 9.94 -21.67 -3.65
N GLY A 125 10.49 -20.58 -3.13
CA GLY A 125 11.85 -20.10 -3.42
C GLY A 125 11.94 -18.74 -4.11
N ASP A 126 10.80 -18.16 -4.50
CA ASP A 126 10.73 -16.90 -5.26
C ASP A 126 9.94 -15.86 -4.45
N HIS A 127 10.59 -15.26 -3.45
CA HIS A 127 9.89 -14.50 -2.42
C HIS A 127 10.04 -12.99 -2.63
N ASP A 128 9.10 -12.42 -3.40
CA ASP A 128 8.92 -10.98 -3.46
C ASP A 128 8.27 -10.47 -2.15
N GLY A 129 8.87 -9.45 -1.54
CA GLY A 129 8.35 -8.85 -0.30
C GLY A 129 7.28 -7.79 -0.56
N PHE A 130 6.05 -8.07 -0.16
CA PHE A 130 4.92 -7.13 -0.29
C PHE A 130 4.29 -6.80 1.06
N PHE A 131 3.70 -5.63 1.14
CA PHE A 131 2.85 -5.20 2.25
C PHE A 131 1.46 -4.84 1.73
N TYR A 132 0.44 -5.34 2.42
CA TYR A 132 -0.97 -5.02 2.16
C TYR A 132 -1.67 -4.61 3.44
N ALA A 133 -2.42 -3.50 3.39
CA ALA A 133 -3.30 -3.08 4.47
C ALA A 133 -4.66 -2.69 3.90
N LEU A 134 -5.71 -3.36 4.37
CA LEU A 134 -7.09 -3.03 4.05
C LEU A 134 -7.66 -2.12 5.14
N LEU A 135 -8.13 -0.95 4.73
CA LEU A 135 -8.73 0.05 5.60
C LEU A 135 -10.20 0.21 5.24
N GLU A 136 -11.05 0.35 6.24
CA GLU A 136 -12.46 0.71 6.09
C GLU A 136 -12.70 2.04 6.78
N LYS A 137 -13.38 2.96 6.09
CA LYS A 137 -13.82 4.22 6.68
C LYS A 137 -15.09 3.95 7.44
N ARG A 138 -15.17 4.39 8.70
CA ARG A 138 -16.35 4.17 9.52
C ARG A 138 -17.61 4.65 8.80
N PRO A 139 -18.70 3.87 8.82
CA PRO A 139 -19.99 4.38 8.43
C PRO A 139 -20.35 5.54 9.36
N ALA A 140 -21.03 6.55 8.81
CA ALA A 140 -21.52 7.71 9.55
C ALA A 140 -22.63 7.32 10.52
#